data_AF-A0A952C8Z7-F1
#
_entry.id   AF-A0A952C8Z7-F1
#
_cell.length_a   1.000
_cell.length_b   1.000
_cell.length_c   1.000
_cell.angle_alpha   90.00
_cell.angle_beta   90.00
_cell.angle_gamma   90.00
#
_symmetry.space_group_name_H-M   'P 1'
#
loop_
_entity.id
_entity.type
_entity.pdbx_description
1 polymer ?
#
loop_
_entity_poly.entity_id
_entity_poly.type
_entity_poly.pdbx_seq_one_letter_code
_entity_poly.pdbx_strand_id
1 'polypeptide(L)'
;MSADGSVLAGLAQANITPPVGYSHYRGVSTGVDDSLYARAIVVGKDEHRFAVVICDLLYMDRSTTTKARSIASEKTGIPFSNIMIAATHNHTGPSYNSYIDELNQSLRPASYVAPKTQMGLDYPDWLVTQIAQSVIDADHQAMPAYLESGTTTVSGLAFNRRYILKDGTVKMNPGIGNPDILAPAGPVDSTLRLVLIKRRTDNKPIGCLSNFGLHADTYGGTAFSADFPGLLAKKMEAIYGSGFISIFANAPCGDINHIDVRPGSNIISSDAIAQKLATAIKKAIPTLRRVRNAETGLRSEIVYVPLQSFSDRDLKWALSRNKPDSLF
;
A
#
# COMPACT_ATOMS: atom_id res chain seq x y z
N MET A 1 3.33 -23.55 -15.14
CA MET A 1 4.33 -24.04 -14.15
C MET A 1 5.11 -25.20 -14.74
N SER A 2 6.33 -25.46 -14.27
CA SER A 2 7.05 -26.71 -14.55
C SER A 2 6.40 -27.90 -13.82
N ALA A 3 6.79 -29.13 -14.17
CA ALA A 3 6.26 -30.36 -13.57
C ALA A 3 6.44 -30.45 -12.04
N ASP A 4 7.45 -29.77 -11.48
CA ASP A 4 7.69 -29.68 -10.03
C ASP A 4 7.00 -28.49 -9.35
N GLY A 5 6.15 -27.76 -10.08
CA GLY A 5 5.39 -26.61 -9.58
C GLY A 5 6.18 -25.31 -9.48
N SER A 6 7.35 -25.21 -10.12
CA SER A 6 8.11 -23.96 -10.17
C SER A 6 7.58 -23.00 -11.25
N VAL A 7 7.81 -21.71 -11.01
CA VAL A 7 7.58 -20.58 -11.94
C VAL A 7 8.88 -19.81 -12.09
N LEU A 8 9.00 -18.97 -13.12
CA LEU A 8 9.98 -17.89 -13.05
C LEU A 8 9.38 -16.78 -12.18
N ALA A 9 10.15 -16.34 -11.20
CA ALA A 9 9.83 -15.18 -10.40
C ALA A 9 11.07 -14.35 -10.18
N GLY A 10 10.92 -13.04 -10.29
CA GLY A 10 11.97 -12.08 -9.98
C GLY A 10 11.42 -10.94 -9.14
N LEU A 11 12.29 -10.35 -8.33
CA LEU A 11 11.96 -9.24 -7.47
C LEU A 11 13.03 -8.17 -7.63
N ALA A 12 12.62 -6.92 -7.65
CA ALA A 12 13.54 -5.79 -7.60
C ALA A 12 12.88 -4.61 -6.89
N GLN A 13 13.71 -3.65 -6.48
CA GLN A 13 13.25 -2.39 -5.92
C GLN A 13 14.05 -1.23 -6.49
N ALA A 14 13.37 -0.18 -6.92
CA ALA A 14 13.98 1.07 -7.35
C ALA A 14 13.76 2.13 -6.27
N ASN A 15 14.81 2.86 -5.89
CA ASN A 15 14.67 3.99 -4.99
C ASN A 15 13.91 5.10 -5.71
N ILE A 16 12.83 5.56 -5.08
CA ILE A 16 11.97 6.65 -5.58
C ILE A 16 12.00 7.87 -4.65
N THR A 17 12.96 7.96 -3.74
CA THR A 17 13.06 9.07 -2.79
C THR A 17 13.49 10.36 -3.52
N PRO A 18 12.68 11.43 -3.47
CA PRO A 18 13.14 12.72 -3.97
C PRO A 18 14.23 13.31 -3.06
N PRO A 19 15.02 14.27 -3.57
CA PRO A 19 15.91 15.07 -2.73
C PRO A 19 15.16 15.85 -1.64
N VAL A 20 15.85 16.10 -0.52
CA VAL A 20 15.38 17.01 0.55
C VAL A 20 15.04 18.37 -0.05
N GLY A 21 13.98 19.02 0.45
CA GLY A 21 13.44 20.24 -0.14
C GLY A 21 12.39 19.99 -1.23
N TYR A 22 12.22 18.76 -1.72
CA TYR A 22 11.10 18.46 -2.62
C TYR A 22 9.74 18.57 -1.92
N SER A 23 8.67 18.82 -2.69
CA SER A 23 7.31 18.91 -2.17
C SER A 23 6.89 17.62 -1.46
N HIS A 24 6.40 17.76 -0.24
CA HIS A 24 5.98 16.69 0.65
C HIS A 24 4.46 16.77 0.84
N TYR A 25 3.80 15.63 1.11
CA TYR A 25 2.35 15.61 1.39
C TYR A 25 1.93 16.62 2.47
N ARG A 26 2.83 16.94 3.42
CA ARG A 26 2.62 17.86 4.55
C ARG A 26 3.34 19.22 4.43
N GLY A 27 3.94 19.57 3.30
CA GLY A 27 4.68 20.82 3.15
C GLY A 27 5.95 20.66 2.31
N VAL A 28 7.07 21.23 2.76
CA VAL A 28 8.40 20.97 2.15
C VAL A 28 9.08 19.83 2.90
N SER A 29 9.76 18.94 2.19
CA SER A 29 10.57 17.92 2.85
C SER A 29 11.74 18.52 3.62
N THR A 30 11.87 18.16 4.90
CA THR A 30 12.96 18.60 5.80
C THR A 30 14.07 17.57 5.93
N GLY A 31 13.92 16.39 5.35
CA GLY A 31 14.87 15.29 5.52
C GLY A 31 14.41 13.99 4.88
N VAL A 32 15.18 12.94 5.09
CA VAL A 32 14.86 11.55 4.72
C VAL A 32 15.17 10.67 5.93
N ASP A 33 14.15 10.15 6.58
CA ASP A 33 14.31 9.21 7.70
C ASP A 33 14.54 7.80 7.16
N ASP A 34 13.85 7.45 6.08
CA ASP A 34 14.10 6.25 5.30
C ASP A 34 13.68 6.40 3.83
N SER A 35 14.37 5.66 2.97
CA SER A 35 14.14 5.72 1.54
C SER A 35 12.79 5.12 1.15
N LEU A 36 12.13 5.77 0.20
CA LEU A 36 10.95 5.31 -0.49
C LEU A 36 11.34 4.42 -1.67
N TYR A 37 10.62 3.33 -1.90
CA TYR A 37 10.87 2.41 -3.02
C TYR A 37 9.62 2.11 -3.84
N ALA A 38 9.82 1.86 -5.13
CA ALA A 38 8.92 1.06 -5.95
C ALA A 38 9.44 -0.37 -5.95
N ARG A 39 8.68 -1.31 -5.36
CA ARG A 39 9.07 -2.72 -5.25
C ARG A 39 8.20 -3.55 -6.20
N ALA A 40 8.84 -4.34 -7.06
CA ALA A 40 8.18 -5.14 -8.07
C ALA A 40 8.39 -6.63 -7.83
N ILE A 41 7.36 -7.42 -8.17
CA ILE A 41 7.43 -8.86 -8.36
C ILE A 41 6.98 -9.13 -9.79
N VAL A 42 7.80 -9.84 -10.55
CA VAL A 42 7.43 -10.42 -11.84
C VAL A 42 7.28 -11.92 -11.66
N VAL A 43 6.18 -12.49 -12.15
CA VAL A 43 5.89 -13.92 -12.09
C VAL A 43 5.36 -14.40 -13.43
N GLY A 44 5.77 -15.59 -13.84
CA GLY A 44 5.24 -16.28 -15.02
C GLY A 44 6.32 -16.52 -16.05
N LYS A 45 5.93 -17.03 -17.21
CA LYS A 45 6.84 -17.32 -18.31
C LYS A 45 6.18 -16.91 -19.63
N ASP A 46 7.01 -16.47 -20.59
CA ASP A 46 6.58 -16.16 -21.95
C ASP A 46 5.43 -15.12 -21.94
N GLU A 47 4.31 -15.39 -22.61
CA GLU A 47 3.14 -14.49 -22.70
C GLU A 47 2.25 -14.44 -21.44
N HIS A 48 2.47 -15.35 -20.49
CA HIS A 48 1.70 -15.43 -19.24
C HIS A 48 2.41 -14.78 -18.04
N ARG A 49 3.32 -13.84 -18.31
CA ARG A 49 3.97 -13.02 -17.29
C ARG A 49 3.07 -11.90 -16.80
N PHE A 50 3.15 -11.61 -15.50
CA PHE A 50 2.53 -10.44 -14.89
C PHE A 50 3.48 -9.79 -13.88
N ALA A 51 3.26 -8.51 -13.62
CA ALA A 51 4.01 -7.74 -12.65
C ALA A 51 3.07 -7.09 -11.62
N VAL A 52 3.49 -7.10 -10.36
CA VAL A 52 2.85 -6.33 -9.29
C VAL A 52 3.90 -5.38 -8.71
N VAL A 53 3.60 -4.09 -8.71
CA VAL A 53 4.46 -3.04 -8.17
C VAL A 53 3.73 -2.31 -7.06
N ILE A 54 4.36 -2.20 -5.89
CA ILE A 54 3.87 -1.35 -4.81
C ILE A 54 4.89 -0.24 -4.53
N CYS A 55 4.42 1.01 -4.59
CA CYS A 55 5.22 2.20 -4.35
C CYS A 55 4.98 2.75 -2.94
N ASP A 56 6.06 3.17 -2.26
CA ASP A 56 5.99 3.88 -0.98
C ASP A 56 5.52 5.33 -1.20
N LEU A 57 4.24 5.50 -1.57
CA LEU A 57 3.58 6.76 -1.92
C LEU A 57 2.16 6.85 -1.34
N LEU A 58 1.57 8.05 -1.37
CA LEU A 58 0.19 8.30 -0.93
C LEU A 58 -0.84 7.60 -1.82
N TYR A 59 -0.73 7.71 -3.13
CA TYR A 59 -1.56 6.95 -4.06
C TYR A 59 -0.87 6.91 -5.42
N MET A 60 -1.47 6.20 -6.38
CA MET A 60 -1.01 6.16 -7.76
C MET A 60 -2.14 6.62 -8.69
N ASP A 61 -1.90 7.69 -9.44
CA ASP A 61 -2.85 8.18 -10.44
C ASP A 61 -2.74 7.42 -11.78
N ARG A 62 -3.79 7.54 -12.60
CA ARG A 62 -3.88 6.85 -13.89
C ARG A 62 -2.81 7.30 -14.88
N SER A 63 -2.44 8.57 -14.91
CA SER A 63 -1.45 9.10 -15.87
C SER A 63 -0.08 8.50 -15.58
N THR A 64 0.37 8.58 -14.33
CA THR A 64 1.66 8.05 -13.87
C THR A 64 1.75 6.55 -14.09
N THR A 65 0.73 5.79 -13.68
CA THR A 65 0.72 4.34 -13.87
C THR A 65 0.67 3.94 -15.33
N THR A 66 -0.08 4.66 -16.18
CA THR A 66 -0.13 4.39 -17.63
C THR A 66 1.26 4.57 -18.26
N LYS A 67 1.94 5.69 -18.01
CA LYS A 67 3.29 5.92 -18.54
C LYS A 67 4.28 4.83 -18.10
N ALA A 68 4.30 4.50 -16.80
CA ALA A 68 5.23 3.50 -16.26
C ALA A 68 4.95 2.10 -16.82
N ARG A 69 3.68 1.70 -16.93
CA ARG A 69 3.27 0.42 -17.54
C ARG A 69 3.65 0.34 -19.02
N SER A 70 3.51 1.43 -19.78
CA SER A 70 3.91 1.47 -21.18
C SER A 70 5.41 1.22 -21.34
N ILE A 71 6.25 1.93 -20.57
CA ILE A 71 7.72 1.75 -20.62
C ILE A 71 8.09 0.32 -20.21
N ALA A 72 7.57 -0.16 -19.08
CA ALA A 72 7.86 -1.52 -18.62
C ALA A 72 7.42 -2.58 -19.63
N SER A 73 6.25 -2.41 -20.24
CA SER A 73 5.72 -3.33 -21.26
C SER A 73 6.61 -3.38 -22.50
N GLU A 74 7.02 -2.21 -23.01
CA GLU A 74 7.92 -2.11 -24.16
C GLU A 74 9.27 -2.80 -23.88
N LYS A 75 9.83 -2.63 -22.68
CA LYS A 75 11.17 -3.12 -22.33
C LYS A 75 11.22 -4.60 -21.94
N THR A 76 10.15 -5.14 -21.38
CA THR A 76 10.11 -6.53 -20.86
C THR A 76 9.30 -7.49 -21.73
N GLY A 77 8.42 -6.94 -22.59
CA GLY A 77 7.41 -7.71 -23.31
C GLY A 77 6.26 -8.22 -22.43
N ILE A 78 6.21 -7.86 -21.14
CA ILE A 78 5.04 -8.13 -20.30
C ILE A 78 3.88 -7.28 -20.82
N PRO A 79 2.70 -7.85 -21.15
CA PRO A 79 1.60 -7.06 -21.67
C PRO A 79 1.21 -5.93 -20.72
N PHE A 80 0.91 -4.74 -21.25
CA PHE A 80 0.49 -3.57 -20.47
C PHE A 80 -0.59 -3.93 -19.44
N SER A 81 -1.61 -4.70 -19.85
CA SER A 81 -2.72 -5.20 -19.02
C SER A 81 -2.28 -6.05 -17.83
N ASN A 82 -1.10 -6.66 -17.90
CA ASN A 82 -0.57 -7.60 -16.92
C ASN A 82 0.34 -6.92 -15.87
N ILE A 83 0.46 -5.60 -15.91
CA ILE A 83 1.29 -4.83 -14.97
C ILE A 83 0.35 -4.06 -14.03
N MET A 84 0.33 -4.44 -12.76
CA MET A 84 -0.39 -3.76 -11.69
C MET A 84 0.57 -2.84 -10.92
N ILE A 85 0.14 -1.59 -10.68
CA ILE A 85 0.90 -0.62 -9.89
C ILE A 85 -0.04 -0.02 -8.86
N ALA A 86 0.35 -0.07 -7.58
CA ALA A 86 -0.41 0.50 -6.46
C ALA A 86 0.53 1.18 -5.46
N ALA A 87 -0.04 1.81 -4.42
CA ALA A 87 0.73 2.49 -3.38
C ALA A 87 0.48 1.88 -1.99
N THR A 88 1.43 2.07 -1.07
CA THR A 88 1.26 1.76 0.35
C THR A 88 0.35 2.73 1.09
N HIS A 89 -0.05 3.83 0.43
CA HIS A 89 -0.83 4.91 1.03
C HIS A 89 -0.13 5.59 2.21
N ASN A 90 1.17 5.87 2.05
CA ASN A 90 1.93 6.59 3.08
C ASN A 90 1.55 8.08 3.12
N HIS A 91 1.52 8.66 4.31
CA HIS A 91 1.25 10.09 4.52
C HIS A 91 2.54 10.89 4.76
N THR A 92 3.68 10.30 4.44
CA THR A 92 5.04 10.88 4.59
C THR A 92 5.86 10.79 3.29
N GLY A 93 5.15 10.72 2.16
CA GLY A 93 5.72 10.70 0.83
C GLY A 93 5.70 12.08 0.12
N PRO A 94 6.28 12.16 -1.08
CA PRO A 94 6.24 13.35 -1.91
C PRO A 94 4.84 13.70 -2.41
N SER A 95 4.58 15.00 -2.53
CA SER A 95 3.50 15.50 -3.37
C SER A 95 3.97 15.49 -4.82
N TYR A 96 3.89 14.32 -5.44
CA TYR A 96 4.48 14.08 -6.76
C TYR A 96 3.56 14.46 -7.93
N ASN A 97 2.30 14.86 -7.68
CA ASN A 97 1.39 15.35 -8.69
C ASN A 97 0.47 16.46 -8.14
N SER A 98 -0.10 17.29 -9.03
CA SER A 98 -0.90 18.46 -8.64
C SER A 98 -2.18 18.10 -7.88
N TYR A 99 -2.75 16.92 -8.12
CA TYR A 99 -3.94 16.46 -7.40
C TYR A 99 -3.68 16.27 -5.90
N ILE A 100 -2.46 15.89 -5.49
CA ILE A 100 -2.11 15.83 -4.05
C ILE A 100 -2.16 17.23 -3.44
N ASP A 101 -1.66 18.24 -4.17
CA ASP A 101 -1.69 19.63 -3.71
C ASP A 101 -3.13 20.18 -3.64
N GLU A 102 -3.97 19.87 -4.63
CA GLU A 102 -5.39 20.24 -4.65
C GLU A 102 -6.17 19.58 -3.51
N LEU A 103 -5.97 18.27 -3.29
CA LEU A 103 -6.56 17.55 -2.16
C LEU A 103 -6.16 18.18 -0.84
N ASN A 104 -4.88 18.49 -0.65
CA ASN A 104 -4.40 19.14 0.56
C ASN A 104 -5.03 20.52 0.79
N GLN A 105 -5.21 21.32 -0.25
CA GLN A 105 -5.88 22.62 -0.14
C GLN A 105 -7.36 22.47 0.27
N SER A 106 -8.04 21.42 -0.20
CA SER A 106 -9.44 21.17 0.14
C SER A 106 -9.66 20.58 1.54
N LEU A 107 -8.70 19.79 2.03
CA LEU A 107 -8.81 19.02 3.28
C LEU A 107 -8.17 19.71 4.48
N ARG A 108 -7.35 20.74 4.27
CA ARG A 108 -6.60 21.44 5.33
C ARG A 108 -7.13 22.86 5.54
N PRO A 109 -6.87 23.47 6.70
CA PRO A 109 -7.26 24.85 6.95
C PRO A 109 -6.73 25.77 5.86
N ALA A 110 -7.46 26.85 5.55
CA ALA A 110 -7.09 27.82 4.51
C ALA A 110 -5.70 28.45 4.69
N SER A 111 -5.11 28.35 5.89
CA SER A 111 -3.73 28.76 6.18
C SER A 111 -2.66 27.79 5.65
N TYR A 112 -3.05 26.62 5.15
CA TYR A 112 -2.13 25.67 4.52
C TYR A 112 -1.82 26.12 3.09
N VAL A 113 -0.61 26.62 2.88
CA VAL A 113 -0.08 26.88 1.54
C VAL A 113 0.84 25.72 1.18
N ALA A 114 0.48 24.93 0.17
CA ALA A 114 1.38 23.93 -0.40
C ALA A 114 2.61 24.67 -0.95
N PRO A 115 3.81 24.42 -0.40
CA PRO A 115 5.01 25.09 -0.87
C PRO A 115 5.37 24.55 -2.25
N LYS A 116 5.41 25.42 -3.26
CA LYS A 116 5.91 25.07 -4.60
C LYS A 116 7.42 25.11 -4.57
N THR A 117 8.08 23.96 -4.50
CA THR A 117 9.52 23.92 -4.74
C THR A 117 9.80 23.72 -6.22
N GLN A 118 10.46 24.72 -6.82
CA GLN A 118 11.09 24.62 -8.12
C GLN A 118 12.45 23.94 -7.95
N MET A 119 12.42 22.62 -7.83
CA MET A 119 13.64 21.83 -8.02
C MET A 119 13.81 21.60 -9.53
N GLY A 120 15.05 21.65 -10.05
CA GLY A 120 15.34 21.35 -11.46
C GLY A 120 15.14 19.89 -11.87
N LEU A 121 14.61 19.06 -10.95
CA LEU A 121 14.23 17.68 -11.19
C LEU A 121 12.75 17.62 -11.56
N ASP A 122 12.45 17.14 -12.76
CA ASP A 122 11.11 16.64 -13.09
C ASP A 122 10.88 15.31 -12.39
N TYR A 123 10.61 15.38 -11.09
CA TYR A 123 10.40 14.21 -10.26
C TYR A 123 9.23 13.32 -10.74
N PRO A 124 8.09 13.86 -11.24
CA PRO A 124 7.05 13.04 -11.84
C PRO A 124 7.54 12.13 -12.97
N ASP A 125 8.29 12.65 -13.93
CA ASP A 125 8.81 11.85 -15.06
C ASP A 125 9.97 10.93 -14.63
N TRP A 126 10.81 11.36 -13.67
CA TRP A 126 11.81 10.50 -13.06
C TRP A 126 11.16 9.33 -12.30
N LEU A 127 10.10 9.59 -11.53
CA LEU A 127 9.34 8.57 -10.78
C LEU A 127 8.76 7.52 -11.74
N VAL A 128 8.16 7.95 -12.86
CA VAL A 128 7.68 7.05 -13.91
C VAL A 128 8.79 6.10 -14.38
N THR A 129 9.98 6.64 -14.62
CA THR A 129 11.15 5.87 -15.06
C THR A 129 11.59 4.86 -13.99
N GLN A 130 11.66 5.27 -12.73
CA GLN A 130 12.06 4.39 -11.62
C GLN A 130 11.04 3.26 -11.38
N ILE A 131 9.74 3.56 -11.46
CA ILE A 131 8.69 2.53 -11.35
C ILE A 131 8.84 1.51 -12.47
N ALA A 132 9.01 1.96 -13.72
CA ALA A 132 9.24 1.05 -14.84
C ALA A 132 10.53 0.23 -14.65
N GLN A 133 11.61 0.86 -14.19
CA GLN A 133 12.88 0.20 -13.92
C GLN A 133 12.75 -0.92 -12.90
N SER A 134 11.95 -0.74 -11.84
CA SER A 134 11.70 -1.82 -10.87
C SER A 134 11.10 -3.08 -11.52
N VAL A 135 10.24 -2.93 -12.54
CA VAL A 135 9.67 -4.06 -13.28
C VAL A 135 10.71 -4.67 -14.21
N ILE A 136 11.48 -3.84 -14.91
CA ILE A 136 12.54 -4.28 -15.83
C ILE A 136 13.58 -5.11 -15.07
N ASP A 137 14.05 -4.61 -13.94
CA ASP A 137 15.03 -5.29 -13.10
C ASP A 137 14.46 -6.60 -12.53
N ALA A 138 13.20 -6.60 -12.10
CA ALA A 138 12.54 -7.80 -11.61
C ALA A 138 12.39 -8.86 -12.72
N ASP A 139 12.06 -8.48 -13.95
CA ASP A 139 11.97 -9.40 -15.10
C ASP A 139 13.35 -9.96 -15.46
N HIS A 140 14.39 -9.13 -15.51
CA HIS A 140 15.76 -9.57 -15.77
C HIS A 140 16.35 -10.48 -14.67
N GLN A 141 15.91 -10.31 -13.43
CA GLN A 141 16.33 -11.13 -12.29
C GLN A 141 15.44 -12.37 -12.08
N ALA A 142 14.47 -12.62 -12.98
CA ALA A 142 13.56 -13.73 -12.84
C ALA A 142 14.30 -15.07 -12.90
N MET A 143 14.04 -15.92 -11.91
CA MET A 143 14.68 -17.22 -11.76
C MET A 143 13.64 -18.29 -11.38
N PRO A 144 13.94 -19.59 -11.59
CA PRO A 144 13.08 -20.65 -11.10
C PRO A 144 12.85 -20.53 -9.58
N ALA A 145 11.59 -20.46 -9.19
CA ALA A 145 11.15 -20.25 -7.82
C ALA A 145 9.85 -21.02 -7.53
N TYR A 146 9.60 -21.26 -6.25
CA TYR A 146 8.33 -21.73 -5.72
C TYR A 146 7.57 -20.58 -5.09
N LEU A 147 6.26 -20.54 -5.34
CA LEU A 147 5.33 -19.69 -4.61
C LEU A 147 4.69 -20.50 -3.49
N GLU A 148 4.67 -19.95 -2.29
CA GLU A 148 3.93 -20.50 -1.16
C GLU A 148 2.96 -19.44 -0.66
N SER A 149 1.71 -19.82 -0.41
CA SER A 149 0.66 -18.88 -0.03
C SER A 149 -0.12 -19.35 1.18
N GLY A 150 -0.71 -18.40 1.89
CA GLY A 150 -1.51 -18.68 3.08
C GLY A 150 -1.94 -17.41 3.80
N THR A 151 -2.62 -17.62 4.92
CA THR A 151 -3.17 -16.54 5.74
C THR A 151 -2.88 -16.79 7.20
N THR A 152 -2.80 -15.71 7.96
CA THR A 152 -2.79 -15.73 9.43
C THR A 152 -3.63 -14.57 9.96
N THR A 153 -3.84 -14.52 11.27
CA THR A 153 -4.59 -13.45 11.93
C THR A 153 -3.65 -12.57 12.72
N VAL A 154 -3.80 -11.25 12.56
CA VAL A 154 -3.08 -10.23 13.33
C VAL A 154 -4.09 -9.29 13.96
N SER A 155 -4.25 -9.41 15.27
CA SER A 155 -5.17 -8.59 16.06
C SER A 155 -4.42 -7.44 16.77
N GLY A 156 -5.14 -6.40 17.16
CA GLY A 156 -4.59 -5.29 17.95
C GLY A 156 -3.62 -4.39 17.17
N LEU A 157 -3.83 -4.27 15.86
CA LEU A 157 -3.16 -3.32 14.97
C LEU A 157 -4.16 -2.45 14.21
N ALA A 158 -5.21 -3.07 13.66
CA ALA A 158 -6.23 -2.42 12.87
C ALA A 158 -7.49 -2.17 13.72
N PHE A 159 -8.03 -0.95 13.62
CA PHE A 159 -9.25 -0.52 14.31
C PHE A 159 -10.11 0.28 13.35
N ASN A 160 -11.43 0.09 13.38
CA ASN A 160 -12.32 0.97 12.63
C ASN A 160 -12.15 2.41 13.15
N ARG A 161 -12.13 3.39 12.25
CA ARG A 161 -11.94 4.80 12.56
C ARG A 161 -13.23 5.60 12.49
N ARG A 162 -14.34 4.97 12.10
CA ARG A 162 -15.69 5.52 12.15
C ARG A 162 -16.44 4.86 13.30
N TYR A 163 -17.07 5.68 14.13
CA TYR A 163 -17.82 5.21 15.30
C TYR A 163 -19.22 5.80 15.31
N ILE A 164 -20.19 4.96 15.64
CA ILE A 164 -21.56 5.37 15.95
C ILE A 164 -21.53 5.97 17.36
N LEU A 165 -22.07 7.17 17.50
CA LEU A 165 -22.20 7.86 18.78
C LEU A 165 -23.58 7.61 19.40
N LYS A 166 -23.73 7.90 20.69
CA LYS A 166 -24.99 7.75 21.45
C LYS A 166 -26.16 8.57 20.88
N ASP A 167 -25.88 9.65 20.17
CA ASP A 167 -26.88 10.48 19.49
C ASP A 167 -27.30 9.96 18.11
N GLY A 168 -26.75 8.81 17.67
CA GLY A 168 -27.04 8.18 16.38
C GLY A 168 -26.22 8.72 15.21
N THR A 169 -25.30 9.67 15.43
CA THR A 169 -24.38 10.15 14.38
C THR A 169 -23.18 9.22 14.21
N VAL A 170 -22.52 9.27 13.05
CA VAL A 170 -21.21 8.63 12.84
C VAL A 170 -20.12 9.68 12.81
N LYS A 171 -19.08 9.48 13.62
CA LYS A 171 -17.91 10.34 13.67
C LYS A 171 -16.66 9.61 13.23
N MET A 172 -15.91 10.21 12.32
CA MET A 172 -14.54 9.77 11.99
C MET A 172 -13.57 10.27 13.07
N ASN A 173 -12.71 9.38 13.57
CA ASN A 173 -11.70 9.65 14.61
C ASN A 173 -12.28 10.39 15.82
N PRO A 174 -13.19 9.78 16.61
CA PRO A 174 -13.89 10.45 17.71
C PRO A 174 -13.01 10.86 18.90
N GLY A 175 -11.73 10.46 18.91
CA GLY A 175 -10.80 10.66 20.02
C GLY A 175 -10.76 9.47 20.99
N ILE A 176 -9.61 9.26 21.62
CA ILE A 176 -9.40 8.18 22.60
C ILE A 176 -10.25 8.47 23.85
N GLY A 177 -10.95 7.45 24.34
CA GLY A 177 -11.75 7.53 25.57
C GLY A 177 -13.02 8.38 25.46
N ASN A 178 -13.46 8.70 24.24
CA ASN A 178 -14.69 9.47 24.04
C ASN A 178 -15.90 8.70 24.63
N PRO A 179 -16.59 9.26 25.65
CA PRO A 179 -17.68 8.58 26.36
C PRO A 179 -18.95 8.44 25.52
N ASP A 180 -19.05 9.13 24.39
CA ASP A 180 -20.21 9.09 23.51
C ASP A 180 -20.12 7.99 22.46
N ILE A 181 -18.99 7.29 22.35
CA ILE A 181 -18.85 6.14 21.46
C ILE A 181 -19.81 5.04 21.91
N LEU A 182 -20.66 4.59 21.00
CA LEU A 182 -21.53 3.43 21.19
C LEU A 182 -20.87 2.16 20.64
N ALA A 183 -20.41 2.19 19.38
CA ALA A 183 -19.82 1.06 18.68
C ALA A 183 -19.02 1.51 17.44
N PRO A 184 -18.08 0.70 16.92
CA PRO A 184 -17.50 0.95 15.60
C PRO A 184 -18.59 0.85 14.50
N ALA A 185 -18.48 1.68 13.47
CA ALA A 185 -19.44 1.74 12.37
C ALA A 185 -19.25 0.62 11.32
N GLY A 186 -18.21 -0.20 11.46
CA GLY A 186 -17.90 -1.28 10.53
C GLY A 186 -16.91 -2.30 11.11
N PRO A 187 -16.71 -3.42 10.40
CA PRO A 187 -15.82 -4.48 10.83
C PRO A 187 -14.34 -4.09 10.67
N VAL A 188 -13.47 -4.97 11.14
CA VAL A 188 -12.02 -4.93 10.90
C VAL A 188 -11.61 -6.27 10.29
N ASP A 189 -10.86 -6.24 9.18
CA ASP A 189 -10.22 -7.45 8.64
C ASP A 189 -8.85 -7.66 9.28
N SER A 190 -8.79 -8.57 10.27
CA SER A 190 -7.55 -8.98 10.92
C SER A 190 -6.72 -10.01 10.11
N THR A 191 -7.12 -10.33 8.88
CA THR A 191 -6.46 -11.34 8.06
C THR A 191 -5.21 -10.76 7.39
N LEU A 192 -4.05 -11.31 7.74
CA LEU A 192 -2.80 -11.10 7.01
C LEU A 192 -2.66 -12.19 5.95
N ARG A 193 -2.63 -11.79 4.68
CA ARG A 193 -2.44 -12.67 3.52
C ARG A 193 -1.00 -12.61 3.06
N LEU A 194 -0.44 -13.76 2.68
CA LEU A 194 0.97 -13.86 2.34
C LEU A 194 1.17 -14.70 1.08
N VAL A 195 2.05 -14.20 0.22
CA VAL A 195 2.74 -14.97 -0.82
C VAL A 195 4.23 -14.87 -0.54
N LEU A 196 4.87 -16.01 -0.30
CA LEU A 196 6.31 -16.16 -0.11
C LEU A 196 6.92 -16.73 -1.39
N ILE A 197 8.05 -16.16 -1.80
CA ILE A 197 8.79 -16.60 -2.98
C ILE A 197 10.09 -17.25 -2.48
N LYS A 198 10.29 -18.51 -2.85
CA LYS A 198 11.47 -19.30 -2.51
C LYS A 198 12.22 -19.68 -3.76
N ARG A 199 13.53 -19.42 -3.79
CA ARG A 199 14.38 -19.85 -4.88
C ARG A 199 14.36 -21.38 -4.99
N ARG A 200 14.25 -21.89 -6.22
CA ARG A 200 14.09 -23.34 -6.46
C ARG A 200 15.32 -24.16 -6.07
N THR A 201 16.52 -23.60 -6.25
CA THR A 201 17.78 -24.34 -6.09
C THR A 201 18.10 -24.73 -4.64
N ASP A 202 17.67 -23.93 -3.66
CA ASP A 202 17.99 -24.12 -2.24
C ASP A 202 16.80 -23.89 -1.29
N ASN A 203 15.60 -23.65 -1.82
CA ASN A 203 14.40 -23.25 -1.07
C ASN A 203 14.59 -21.99 -0.21
N LYS A 204 15.62 -21.17 -0.46
CA LYS A 204 15.84 -19.93 0.29
C LYS A 204 14.71 -18.93 0.00
N PRO A 205 14.05 -18.35 1.02
CA PRO A 205 13.15 -17.21 0.83
C PRO A 205 13.91 -16.03 0.20
N ILE A 206 13.38 -15.48 -0.89
CA ILE A 206 13.97 -14.32 -1.59
C ILE A 206 13.06 -13.09 -1.58
N GLY A 207 11.79 -13.26 -1.20
CA GLY A 207 10.91 -12.14 -0.94
C GLY A 207 9.50 -12.57 -0.58
N CYS A 208 8.67 -11.60 -0.22
CA CYS A 208 7.26 -11.83 0.06
C CYS A 208 6.38 -10.66 -0.35
N LEU A 209 5.15 -10.97 -0.73
CA LEU A 209 4.03 -10.04 -0.78
C LEU A 209 3.13 -10.29 0.44
N SER A 210 3.02 -9.28 1.29
CA SER A 210 2.09 -9.24 2.42
C SER A 210 0.92 -8.33 2.11
N ASN A 211 -0.29 -8.75 2.51
CA ASN A 211 -1.49 -7.96 2.33
C ASN A 211 -2.32 -7.91 3.60
N PHE A 212 -2.50 -6.71 4.14
CA PHE A 212 -3.18 -6.44 5.41
C PHE A 212 -3.85 -5.06 5.37
N GLY A 213 -5.01 -4.92 6.02
CA GLY A 213 -5.77 -3.68 6.02
C GLY A 213 -5.31 -2.76 7.14
N LEU A 214 -4.38 -1.85 6.87
CA LEU A 214 -3.93 -0.85 7.84
C LEU A 214 -3.44 0.41 7.12
N HIS A 215 -3.97 1.57 7.51
CA HIS A 215 -3.54 2.87 6.99
C HIS A 215 -2.07 3.15 7.34
N ALA A 216 -1.25 3.57 6.37
CA ALA A 216 0.13 3.98 6.57
C ALA A 216 0.22 5.48 6.92
N ASP A 217 -0.37 5.85 8.05
CA ASP A 217 -0.39 7.20 8.60
C ASP A 217 0.18 7.27 10.03
N THR A 218 1.17 6.41 10.30
CA THR A 218 1.69 6.18 11.66
C THR A 218 2.95 6.99 11.94
N TYR A 219 3.49 7.65 10.90
CA TYR A 219 4.68 8.48 10.96
C TYR A 219 4.33 9.97 10.81
N GLY A 220 4.97 10.81 11.65
CA GLY A 220 4.76 12.26 11.73
C GLY A 220 5.78 13.08 10.94
N GLY A 221 5.69 14.40 11.04
CA GLY A 221 6.70 15.32 10.48
C GLY A 221 6.68 15.47 8.96
N THR A 222 7.79 15.99 8.44
CA THR A 222 8.02 16.36 7.03
C THR A 222 9.31 15.75 6.45
N ALA A 223 9.95 14.81 7.15
CA ALA A 223 10.98 13.98 6.53
C ALA A 223 10.30 12.87 5.70
N PHE A 224 10.91 12.49 4.57
CA PHE A 224 10.41 11.35 3.80
C PHE A 224 10.59 10.06 4.60
N SER A 225 9.53 9.26 4.64
CA SER A 225 9.52 7.92 5.26
C SER A 225 8.51 7.03 4.55
N ALA A 226 8.86 5.75 4.38
CA ALA A 226 7.97 4.72 3.88
C ALA A 226 7.02 4.17 4.97
N ASP A 227 6.99 4.79 6.16
CA ASP A 227 6.13 4.45 7.30
C ASP A 227 6.38 2.99 7.77
N PHE A 228 5.45 2.37 8.50
CA PHE A 228 5.57 0.99 8.96
C PHE A 228 5.84 -0.03 7.82
N PRO A 229 5.35 0.15 6.57
CA PRO A 229 5.73 -0.73 5.44
C PRO A 229 7.24 -0.76 5.18
N GLY A 230 7.91 0.39 5.22
CA GLY A 230 9.36 0.49 5.06
C GLY A 230 10.12 -0.21 6.19
N LEU A 231 9.69 0.02 7.44
CA LEU A 231 10.25 -0.65 8.60
C LEU A 231 10.02 -2.17 8.59
N LEU A 232 8.84 -2.61 8.13
CA LEU A 232 8.55 -4.02 7.92
C LEU A 232 9.51 -4.62 6.90
N ALA A 233 9.78 -3.90 5.80
CA ALA A 233 10.71 -4.38 4.79
C ALA A 233 12.14 -4.57 5.34
N LYS A 234 12.65 -3.58 6.08
CA LYS A 234 13.96 -3.68 6.76
C LYS A 234 14.02 -4.85 7.74
N LYS A 235 12.98 -5.05 8.55
CA LYS A 235 12.92 -6.16 9.52
C LYS A 235 12.91 -7.53 8.82
N MET A 236 12.17 -7.66 7.74
CA MET A 236 12.11 -8.91 6.96
C MET A 236 13.46 -9.19 6.27
N GLU A 237 14.12 -8.18 5.72
CA GLU A 237 15.48 -8.33 5.19
C GLU A 237 16.48 -8.77 6.26
N ALA A 238 16.42 -8.17 7.47
CA ALA A 238 17.26 -8.58 8.58
C ALA A 238 17.03 -10.06 9.00
N ILE A 239 15.82 -10.59 8.84
CA ILE A 239 15.48 -11.98 9.19
C ILE A 239 15.97 -12.98 8.12
N TYR A 240 15.82 -12.66 6.83
CA TYR A 240 16.07 -13.60 5.72
C TYR A 240 17.38 -13.35 4.95
N GLY A 241 18.09 -12.27 5.31
CA GLY A 241 19.37 -11.86 4.75
C GLY A 241 19.24 -10.81 3.66
N SER A 242 20.38 -10.16 3.37
CA SER A 242 20.49 -9.12 2.35
C SER A 242 19.92 -9.58 1.01
N GLY A 243 19.15 -8.69 0.38
CA GLY A 243 18.48 -8.93 -0.89
C GLY A 243 17.10 -9.58 -0.77
N PHE A 244 16.61 -9.88 0.43
CA PHE A 244 15.20 -10.27 0.61
C PHE A 244 14.30 -9.05 0.42
N ILE A 245 13.39 -9.10 -0.57
CA ILE A 245 12.46 -8.00 -0.87
C ILE A 245 11.09 -8.28 -0.24
N SER A 246 10.72 -7.46 0.73
CA SER A 246 9.41 -7.51 1.38
C SER A 246 8.51 -6.41 0.85
N ILE A 247 7.37 -6.79 0.29
CA ILE A 247 6.39 -5.89 -0.28
C ILE A 247 5.12 -5.95 0.57
N PHE A 248 4.61 -4.78 0.95
CA PHE A 248 3.38 -4.64 1.69
C PHE A 248 2.33 -3.97 0.79
N ALA A 249 1.22 -4.66 0.54
CA ALA A 249 0.08 -4.13 -0.19
C ALA A 249 -1.11 -3.92 0.76
N ASN A 250 -1.81 -2.80 0.63
CA ASN A 250 -3.02 -2.57 1.42
C ASN A 250 -4.13 -3.56 1.07
N ALA A 251 -4.73 -4.18 2.09
CA ALA A 251 -6.08 -4.70 1.99
C ALA A 251 -7.08 -3.54 2.20
N PRO A 252 -8.40 -3.75 2.10
CA PRO A 252 -9.38 -2.68 2.35
C PRO A 252 -9.15 -1.99 3.71
N CYS A 253 -8.76 -0.72 3.68
CA CYS A 253 -8.37 0.05 4.87
C CYS A 253 -8.89 1.50 4.86
N GLY A 254 -9.95 1.78 4.09
CA GLY A 254 -10.49 3.14 3.91
C GLY A 254 -11.10 3.73 5.20
N ASP A 255 -11.64 2.88 6.06
CA ASP A 255 -12.18 3.23 7.38
C ASP A 255 -11.38 2.57 8.52
N ILE A 256 -10.15 2.14 8.26
CA ILE A 256 -9.28 1.49 9.24
C ILE A 256 -8.15 2.44 9.62
N ASN A 257 -7.77 2.43 10.90
CA ASN A 257 -6.66 3.20 11.46
C ASN A 257 -5.87 2.33 12.46
N HIS A 258 -4.66 2.79 12.80
CA HIS A 258 -3.74 2.17 13.76
C HIS A 258 -4.03 2.54 15.23
N ILE A 259 -5.00 3.42 15.47
CA ILE A 259 -5.35 3.94 16.79
C ILE A 259 -6.56 3.21 17.35
N ASP A 260 -6.38 2.59 18.52
CA ASP A 260 -7.46 2.10 19.35
C ASP A 260 -8.01 3.24 20.21
N VAL A 261 -9.28 3.60 20.02
CA VAL A 261 -9.91 4.72 20.73
C VAL A 261 -10.52 4.33 22.08
N ARG A 262 -10.40 3.06 22.51
CA ARG A 262 -10.91 2.63 23.82
C ARG A 262 -10.16 3.32 24.97
N PRO A 263 -10.84 3.58 26.11
CA PRO A 263 -10.17 4.14 27.28
C PRO A 263 -8.96 3.30 27.71
N GLY A 264 -7.82 3.96 27.96
CA GLY A 264 -6.58 3.30 28.41
C GLY A 264 -5.73 2.67 27.30
N SER A 265 -6.12 2.80 26.04
CA SER A 265 -5.33 2.31 24.91
C SER A 265 -4.13 3.21 24.60
N ASN A 266 -3.01 2.60 24.24
CA ASN A 266 -1.78 3.29 23.84
C ASN A 266 -1.69 3.37 22.31
N ILE A 267 -1.23 4.50 21.80
CA ILE A 267 -0.81 4.62 20.39
C ILE A 267 0.50 3.85 20.23
N ILE A 268 0.51 2.92 19.28
CA ILE A 268 1.69 2.11 18.97
C ILE A 268 2.50 2.77 17.85
N SER A 269 3.82 2.71 17.95
CA SER A 269 4.72 3.27 16.94
C SER A 269 4.73 2.46 15.65
N SER A 270 5.16 3.09 14.55
CA SER A 270 5.42 2.42 13.26
C SER A 270 6.35 1.21 13.40
N ASP A 271 7.38 1.31 14.25
CA ASP A 271 8.29 0.20 14.52
C ASP A 271 7.60 -0.97 15.23
N ALA A 272 6.73 -0.68 16.22
CA ALA A 272 5.99 -1.72 16.93
C ALA A 272 4.97 -2.43 16.01
N ILE A 273 4.33 -1.68 15.10
CA ILE A 273 3.45 -2.23 14.06
C ILE A 273 4.25 -3.15 13.14
N ALA A 274 5.35 -2.65 12.58
CA ALA A 274 6.24 -3.41 11.71
C ALA A 274 6.77 -4.68 12.41
N GLN A 275 7.14 -4.59 13.68
CA GLN A 275 7.63 -5.71 14.48
C GLN A 275 6.55 -6.79 14.69
N LYS A 276 5.32 -6.39 15.01
CA LYS A 276 4.19 -7.32 15.15
C LYS A 276 3.89 -8.03 13.83
N LEU A 277 3.87 -7.31 12.71
CA LEU A 277 3.68 -7.88 11.39
C LEU A 277 4.81 -8.83 11.01
N ALA A 278 6.08 -8.43 11.15
CA ALA A 278 7.24 -9.29 10.85
C ALA A 278 7.21 -10.59 11.67
N THR A 279 6.86 -10.49 12.95
CA THR A 279 6.70 -11.65 13.84
C THR A 279 5.58 -12.58 13.36
N ALA A 280 4.43 -12.02 12.98
CA ALA A 280 3.31 -12.79 12.46
C ALA A 280 3.65 -13.49 11.13
N ILE A 281 4.34 -12.79 10.22
CA ILE A 281 4.81 -13.37 8.95
C ILE A 281 5.74 -14.55 9.22
N LYS A 282 6.79 -14.35 10.04
CA LYS A 282 7.74 -15.40 10.39
C LYS A 282 7.06 -16.64 10.97
N LYS A 283 6.07 -16.44 11.86
CA LYS A 283 5.28 -17.53 12.45
C LYS A 283 4.38 -18.24 11.42
N ALA A 284 3.89 -17.54 10.41
CA ALA A 284 3.01 -18.10 9.39
C ALA A 284 3.76 -18.89 8.30
N ILE A 285 5.06 -18.63 8.04
CA ILE A 285 5.82 -19.29 6.97
C ILE A 285 5.72 -20.83 7.01
N PRO A 286 5.89 -21.51 8.15
CA PRO A 286 5.78 -22.98 8.20
C PRO A 286 4.40 -23.52 7.81
N THR A 287 3.37 -22.68 7.84
CA THR A 287 1.98 -23.05 7.50
C THR A 287 1.58 -22.73 6.06
N LEU A 288 2.45 -22.04 5.30
CA LEU A 288 2.17 -21.70 3.91
C LEU A 288 2.14 -22.95 3.04
N ARG A 289 1.25 -22.96 2.06
CA ARG A 289 1.08 -24.06 1.12
C ARG A 289 1.72 -23.72 -0.21
N ARG A 290 2.53 -24.65 -0.73
CA ARG A 290 3.09 -24.53 -2.08
C ARG A 290 1.98 -24.46 -3.11
N VAL A 291 2.03 -23.43 -3.95
CA VAL A 291 1.18 -23.34 -5.13
C VAL A 291 1.69 -24.38 -6.14
N ARG A 292 0.83 -25.34 -6.49
CA ARG A 292 1.11 -26.40 -7.46
C ARG A 292 0.00 -26.41 -8.51
N ASN A 293 0.32 -26.90 -9.71
CA ASN A 293 -0.63 -27.05 -10.81
C ASN A 293 -1.42 -25.76 -11.12
N ALA A 294 -0.80 -24.60 -10.91
CA ALA A 294 -1.43 -23.33 -11.23
C ALA A 294 -1.06 -22.88 -12.64
N GLU A 295 -2.10 -22.51 -13.39
CA GLU A 295 -1.98 -21.71 -14.59
C GLU A 295 -1.96 -20.24 -14.18
N THR A 296 -1.01 -19.48 -14.70
CA THR A 296 -1.00 -18.02 -14.55
C THR A 296 -2.01 -17.44 -15.53
N GLY A 297 -3.19 -17.09 -15.01
CA GLY A 297 -4.22 -16.37 -15.76
C GLY A 297 -4.26 -14.91 -15.33
N LEU A 298 -4.50 -14.00 -16.28
CA LEU A 298 -4.74 -12.60 -15.98
C LEU A 298 -5.95 -12.08 -16.76
N ARG A 299 -6.76 -11.25 -16.11
CA ARG A 299 -7.87 -10.54 -16.72
C ARG A 299 -7.81 -9.08 -16.30
N SER A 300 -7.93 -8.19 -17.26
CA SER A 300 -8.05 -6.75 -17.06
C SER A 300 -9.24 -6.26 -17.88
N GLU A 301 -10.09 -5.44 -17.27
CA GLU A 301 -11.29 -4.93 -17.91
C GLU A 301 -11.54 -3.49 -17.44
N ILE A 302 -11.98 -2.63 -18.36
CA ILE A 302 -12.48 -1.30 -18.01
C ILE A 302 -13.97 -1.45 -17.75
N VAL A 303 -14.37 -1.26 -16.50
CA VAL A 303 -15.77 -1.34 -16.09
C VAL A 303 -16.32 0.07 -15.95
N TYR A 304 -17.46 0.34 -16.60
CA TYR A 304 -18.22 1.57 -16.36
C TYR A 304 -19.10 1.36 -15.12
N VAL A 305 -18.81 2.11 -14.05
CA VAL A 305 -19.62 2.08 -12.82
C VAL A 305 -20.63 3.23 -12.91
N PRO A 306 -21.94 2.95 -13.06
CA PRO A 306 -22.93 4.01 -13.12
C PRO A 306 -22.96 4.76 -11.79
N LEU A 307 -22.99 6.09 -11.84
CA LEU A 307 -23.21 6.91 -10.66
C LEU A 307 -24.63 6.65 -10.14
N GLN A 308 -24.77 6.54 -8.82
CA GLN A 308 -26.07 6.38 -8.19
C GLN A 308 -26.93 7.63 -8.46
N SER A 309 -28.14 7.44 -9.00
CA SER A 309 -29.14 8.50 -9.06
C SER A 309 -29.69 8.76 -7.67
N PHE A 310 -29.86 10.02 -7.30
CA PHE A 310 -30.47 10.43 -6.03
C PHE A 310 -31.69 11.31 -6.30
N SER A 311 -32.69 11.22 -5.44
CA SER A 311 -33.87 12.10 -5.49
C SER A 311 -33.57 13.45 -4.83
N ASP A 312 -34.41 14.47 -5.10
CA ASP A 312 -34.37 15.74 -4.35
C ASP A 312 -34.51 15.53 -2.84
N ARG A 313 -35.22 14.47 -2.43
CA ARG A 313 -35.34 14.09 -1.02
C ARG A 313 -34.00 13.62 -0.48
N ASP A 314 -33.28 12.77 -1.21
CA ASP A 314 -31.97 12.27 -0.82
C ASP A 314 -30.95 13.41 -0.75
N LEU A 315 -31.00 14.37 -1.70
CA LEU A 315 -30.16 15.56 -1.67
C LEU A 315 -30.48 16.45 -0.47
N LYS A 316 -31.76 16.74 -0.21
CA LYS A 316 -32.20 17.52 0.97
C LYS A 316 -31.79 16.85 2.28
N TRP A 317 -31.95 15.53 2.36
CA TRP A 317 -31.47 14.74 3.50
C TRP A 317 -29.95 14.86 3.64
N ALA A 318 -29.20 14.69 2.55
CA ALA A 318 -27.74 14.71 2.56
C ALA A 318 -27.15 16.03 3.05
N LEU A 319 -27.78 17.16 2.69
CA LEU A 319 -27.39 18.52 3.07
C LEU A 319 -27.84 18.94 4.48
N SER A 320 -28.70 18.16 5.15
CA SER A 320 -29.17 18.50 6.49
C SER A 320 -28.08 18.27 7.54
N ARG A 321 -27.84 19.28 8.39
CA ARG A 321 -26.70 19.30 9.35
C ARG A 321 -26.88 18.41 10.59
N ASN A 322 -28.11 17.98 10.88
CA ASN A 322 -28.47 17.19 12.08
C ASN A 322 -29.08 15.83 11.69
N LYS A 323 -28.61 15.19 10.61
CA LYS A 323 -29.12 13.89 10.22
C LYS A 323 -28.53 12.78 11.11
N PRO A 324 -29.35 11.88 11.68
CA PRO A 324 -28.85 10.58 12.09
C PRO A 324 -28.33 9.86 10.83
N ASP A 325 -27.16 9.21 10.93
CA ASP A 325 -26.69 8.37 9.84
C ASP A 325 -27.66 7.20 9.73
N SER A 326 -28.26 7.00 8.55
CA SER A 326 -29.18 5.89 8.30
C SER A 326 -28.38 4.60 8.19
N LEU A 327 -27.92 4.09 9.31
CA LEU A 327 -27.46 2.70 9.43
C LEU A 327 -28.63 1.75 9.77
N PHE A 328 -29.87 2.26 9.77
CA PHE A 328 -31.13 1.50 9.74
C PHE A 328 -32.19 2.27 8.96
#